data_AF-A0A540VVD0-F1
#
_entry.id   AF-A0A540VVD0-F1
#
_cell.length_a   1.000
_cell.length_b   1.000
_cell.length_c   1.000
_cell.angle_alpha   90.00
_cell.angle_beta   90.00
_cell.angle_gamma   90.00
#
_symmetry.space_group_name_H-M   'P 1'
#
loop_
_entity.id
_entity.type
_entity.pdbx_description
1 polymer ?
#
loop_
_entity_poly.entity_id
_entity_poly.type
_entity_poly.pdbx_seq_one_letter_code
_entity_poly.pdbx_strand_id
1 'polypeptide(L)'
;MHAWEGQQFSDVSLLPQRRDPRRFQVGCATSDGGAPVLQWFRNMPEISQWLRRMEPQRWGLRGPDLIAIKAALEPILTQVDVHGLEEDSRAAHNAVTEPAYSLLWWGDFGSFAAGKDTWAQAFLATERLAPVQDASAEQARALAEALRARIPMLA
;
A
#
# COMPACT_ATOMS: atom_id res chain seq x y z
N MET A 1 -18.22 -3.30 -4.98
CA MET A 1 -17.53 -4.49 -5.50
C MET A 1 -16.14 -4.05 -5.95
N HIS A 2 -15.11 -4.49 -5.27
CA HIS A 2 -13.71 -4.18 -5.61
C HIS A 2 -13.27 -4.95 -6.83
N ALA A 3 -12.31 -4.39 -7.57
CA ALA A 3 -11.85 -4.95 -8.84
C ALA A 3 -11.23 -6.35 -8.75
N TRP A 4 -10.95 -6.86 -7.55
CA TRP A 4 -10.37 -8.19 -7.31
C TRP A 4 -11.34 -9.19 -6.69
N GLU A 5 -12.58 -8.81 -6.41
CA GLU A 5 -13.56 -9.74 -5.86
C GLU A 5 -13.81 -10.88 -6.87
N GLY A 6 -13.66 -12.13 -6.41
CA GLY A 6 -13.87 -13.32 -7.24
C GLY A 6 -12.67 -13.77 -8.10
N GLN A 7 -11.53 -13.07 -8.04
CA GLN A 7 -10.32 -13.43 -8.79
C GLN A 7 -9.27 -14.12 -7.92
N GLN A 8 -8.38 -14.92 -8.52
CA GLN A 8 -7.26 -15.49 -7.78
C GLN A 8 -6.25 -14.41 -7.43
N PHE A 9 -5.56 -14.54 -6.29
CA PHE A 9 -4.57 -13.54 -5.86
C PHE A 9 -3.48 -13.31 -6.91
N SER A 10 -3.02 -14.37 -7.59
CA SER A 10 -2.03 -14.28 -8.69
C SER A 10 -2.42 -13.25 -9.74
N ASP A 11 -3.71 -13.23 -10.11
CA ASP A 11 -4.24 -12.44 -11.21
C ASP A 11 -4.33 -10.95 -10.85
N VAL A 12 -4.46 -10.66 -9.56
CA VAL A 12 -4.74 -9.30 -9.05
C VAL A 12 -3.60 -8.71 -8.22
N SER A 13 -2.59 -9.51 -7.89
CA SER A 13 -1.50 -9.16 -6.97
C SER A 13 -0.73 -7.91 -7.37
N LEU A 14 -0.66 -7.57 -8.66
CA LEU A 14 0.03 -6.38 -9.14
C LEU A 14 -0.92 -5.19 -9.39
N LEU A 15 -2.24 -5.37 -9.30
CA LEU A 15 -3.21 -4.32 -9.61
C LEU A 15 -3.01 -3.08 -8.74
N PRO A 16 -2.89 -3.15 -7.40
CA PRO A 16 -2.70 -1.97 -6.58
C PRO A 16 -1.43 -1.19 -6.91
N GLN A 17 -0.35 -1.90 -7.26
CA GLN A 17 0.92 -1.27 -7.61
C GLN A 17 0.78 -0.52 -8.94
N ARG A 18 0.17 -1.14 -9.96
CA ARG A 18 0.13 -0.61 -11.34
C ARG A 18 -0.82 0.55 -11.55
N ARG A 19 -1.63 0.89 -10.55
CA ARG A 19 -2.60 1.99 -10.62
C ARG A 19 -1.90 3.34 -10.73
N ASP A 20 -2.62 4.29 -11.34
CA ASP A 20 -2.19 5.69 -11.36
C ASP A 20 -2.53 6.32 -10.00
N PRO A 21 -1.54 6.65 -9.16
CA PRO A 21 -1.79 7.18 -7.82
C PRO A 21 -2.48 8.55 -7.82
N ARG A 22 -2.49 9.27 -8.96
CA ARG A 22 -3.29 10.50 -9.10
C ARG A 22 -4.79 10.22 -9.05
N ARG A 23 -5.21 9.02 -9.45
CA ARG A 23 -6.61 8.55 -9.43
C ARG A 23 -6.91 7.62 -8.24
N PHE A 24 -5.88 7.01 -7.67
CA PHE A 24 -5.92 6.10 -6.53
C PHE A 24 -5.02 6.67 -5.44
N GLN A 25 -5.54 7.68 -4.73
CA GLN A 25 -4.74 8.58 -3.93
C GLN A 25 -4.34 8.03 -2.57
N VAL A 26 -4.93 6.92 -2.10
CA VAL A 26 -4.58 6.31 -0.82
C VAL A 26 -3.52 5.23 -1.07
N GLY A 27 -2.41 5.24 -0.34
CA GLY A 27 -1.33 4.29 -0.57
C GLY A 27 -0.77 3.67 0.70
N CYS A 28 -0.08 2.54 0.53
CA CYS A 28 0.77 1.97 1.56
C CYS A 28 2.00 1.28 0.95
N ALA A 29 3.02 1.11 1.78
CA ALA A 29 4.20 0.32 1.48
C ALA A 29 4.35 -0.80 2.51
N THR A 30 4.52 -2.03 2.02
CA THR A 30 4.71 -3.23 2.83
C THR A 30 6.04 -3.91 2.50
N SER A 31 6.62 -4.62 3.46
CA SER A 31 7.84 -5.42 3.26
C SER A 31 7.94 -6.54 4.30
N ASP A 32 8.62 -7.63 3.95
CA ASP A 32 9.10 -8.70 4.83
C ASP A 32 10.58 -8.51 5.24
N GLY A 33 11.12 -7.30 5.05
CA GLY A 33 12.55 -6.98 5.18
C GLY A 33 13.27 -6.87 3.83
N GLY A 34 12.63 -7.29 2.74
CA GLY A 34 13.07 -7.05 1.37
C GLY A 34 12.71 -5.67 0.81
N ALA A 35 12.69 -5.57 -0.52
CA ALA A 35 12.31 -4.35 -1.22
C ALA A 35 10.85 -3.97 -0.92
N PRO A 36 10.54 -2.69 -0.65
CA PRO A 36 9.20 -2.25 -0.32
C PRO A 36 8.25 -2.40 -1.51
N VAL A 37 7.04 -2.91 -1.25
CA VAL A 37 5.96 -3.03 -2.21
C VAL A 37 5.00 -1.85 -2.02
N LEU A 38 5.09 -0.85 -2.91
CA LEU A 38 4.24 0.34 -2.88
C LEU A 38 2.93 0.10 -3.66
N GLN A 39 1.79 0.34 -3.00
CA GLN A 39 0.46 0.00 -3.48
C GLN A 39 -0.50 1.18 -3.37
N TRP A 40 -1.43 1.31 -4.32
CA TRP A 40 -2.35 2.44 -4.44
C TRP A 40 -3.83 2.00 -4.54
N PHE A 41 -4.67 2.74 -3.83
CA PHE A 41 -6.08 2.46 -3.56
C PHE A 41 -6.90 3.74 -3.72
N ARG A 42 -8.17 3.57 -4.06
CA ARG A 42 -9.13 4.61 -4.37
C ARG A 42 -9.57 5.33 -3.10
N ASN A 43 -9.72 4.60 -2.00
CA ASN A 43 -10.28 5.11 -0.76
C ASN A 43 -9.93 4.20 0.43
N MET A 44 -10.30 4.65 1.64
CA MET A 44 -10.05 3.93 2.90
C MET A 44 -10.64 2.51 2.91
N PRO A 45 -11.91 2.29 2.51
CA PRO A 45 -12.47 0.94 2.49
C PRO A 45 -11.76 -0.03 1.54
N GLU A 46 -11.14 0.49 0.47
CA GLU A 46 -10.40 -0.34 -0.47
C GLU A 46 -9.05 -0.79 0.12
N ILE A 47 -8.28 0.11 0.73
CA ILE A 47 -7.01 -0.26 1.39
C ILE A 47 -7.25 -1.18 2.59
N SER A 48 -8.25 -0.91 3.43
CA SER A 48 -8.55 -1.73 4.61
C SER A 48 -8.93 -3.16 4.20
N GLN A 49 -9.80 -3.32 3.20
CA GLN A 49 -10.17 -4.64 2.71
C GLN A 49 -9.01 -5.36 2.01
N TRP A 50 -8.14 -4.63 1.31
CA TRP A 50 -6.94 -5.20 0.71
C TRP A 50 -5.98 -5.72 1.79
N LEU A 51 -5.66 -4.89 2.78
CA LEU A 51 -4.78 -5.24 3.91
C LEU A 51 -5.30 -6.43 4.72
N ARG A 52 -6.62 -6.56 4.85
CA ARG A 52 -7.22 -7.73 5.52
C ARG A 52 -7.15 -8.98 4.65
N ARG A 53 -7.54 -8.88 3.38
CA ARG A 53 -7.91 -10.06 2.58
C ARG A 53 -6.80 -10.55 1.67
N MET A 54 -6.05 -9.63 1.08
CA MET A 54 -5.14 -9.91 -0.04
C MET A 54 -3.69 -9.78 0.37
N GLU A 55 -3.35 -8.78 1.17
CA GLU A 55 -1.96 -8.54 1.56
C GLU A 55 -1.33 -9.70 2.34
N PRO A 56 -1.99 -10.35 3.32
CA PRO A 56 -1.45 -11.55 3.95
C PRO A 56 -1.13 -12.65 2.94
N GLN A 57 -1.93 -12.76 1.88
CA GLN A 57 -1.70 -13.75 0.83
C GLN A 57 -0.46 -13.43 -0.01
N ARG A 58 -0.14 -12.15 -0.22
CA ARG A 58 1.11 -11.72 -0.86
C ARG A 58 2.32 -12.31 -0.14
N TRP A 59 2.30 -12.23 1.18
CA TRP A 59 3.39 -12.63 2.06
C TRP A 59 3.31 -14.09 2.50
N GLY A 60 2.66 -14.93 1.68
CA GLY A 60 2.71 -16.39 1.85
C GLY A 60 1.75 -16.98 2.89
N LEU A 61 0.93 -16.18 3.59
CA LEU A 61 -0.03 -16.71 4.57
C LEU A 61 -1.17 -17.46 3.87
N ARG A 62 -1.44 -18.69 4.31
CA ARG A 62 -2.41 -19.62 3.70
C ARG A 62 -3.18 -20.37 4.78
N GLY A 63 -4.29 -21.01 4.37
CA GLY A 63 -5.01 -21.95 5.23
C GLY A 63 -5.42 -21.36 6.60
N PRO A 64 -5.22 -22.10 7.70
CA PRO A 64 -5.57 -21.65 9.06
C PRO A 64 -4.93 -20.32 9.46
N ASP A 65 -3.66 -20.08 9.11
CA ASP A 65 -2.95 -18.85 9.48
C ASP A 65 -3.58 -17.63 8.80
N LEU A 66 -3.99 -17.79 7.53
CA LEU A 66 -4.71 -16.74 6.80
C LEU A 66 -6.09 -16.46 7.43
N ILE A 67 -6.76 -17.46 8.00
CA ILE A 67 -8.05 -17.27 8.67
C ILE A 67 -7.83 -16.52 9.99
N ALA A 68 -6.85 -16.96 10.79
CA ALA A 68 -6.52 -16.34 12.08
C ALA A 68 -6.13 -14.87 11.91
N ILE A 69 -5.23 -14.56 10.96
CA ILE A 69 -4.78 -13.19 10.75
C ILE A 69 -5.91 -12.27 10.24
N LYS A 70 -6.81 -12.79 9.40
CA LYS A 70 -7.98 -12.03 8.91
C LYS A 70 -8.94 -11.64 10.05
N ALA A 71 -9.06 -12.48 11.07
CA ALA A 71 -9.86 -12.20 12.25
C ALA A 71 -9.15 -11.19 13.16
N ALA A 72 -7.84 -11.33 13.37
CA ALA A 72 -7.05 -10.41 14.18
C ALA A 72 -6.97 -8.99 13.58
N LEU A 73 -6.87 -8.88 12.25
CA LEU A 73 -6.79 -7.60 11.55
C LEU A 73 -8.14 -6.85 11.47
N GLU A 74 -9.27 -7.54 11.59
CA GLU A 74 -10.61 -6.93 11.46
C GLU A 74 -10.86 -5.75 12.40
N PRO A 75 -10.68 -5.85 13.72
CA PRO A 75 -10.92 -4.72 14.61
C PRO A 75 -9.98 -3.54 14.33
N ILE A 76 -8.72 -3.81 13.97
CA ILE A 76 -7.73 -2.77 13.65
C ILE A 76 -8.12 -2.02 12.38
N LEU A 77 -8.46 -2.75 11.32
CA LEU A 77 -8.82 -2.15 10.04
C LEU A 77 -10.21 -1.50 10.06
N THR A 78 -11.06 -1.89 11.01
CA THR A 78 -12.30 -1.15 11.33
C THR A 78 -11.97 0.24 11.89
N GLN A 79 -10.95 0.38 12.75
CA GLN A 79 -10.50 1.70 13.20
C GLN A 79 -9.98 2.54 12.03
N VAL A 80 -9.25 1.93 11.10
CA VAL A 80 -8.77 2.60 9.88
C VAL A 80 -9.94 3.12 9.04
N ASP A 81 -11.01 2.36 8.89
CA ASP A 81 -12.20 2.81 8.14
C ASP A 81 -12.91 4.01 8.79
N VAL A 82 -12.83 4.15 10.12
CA VAL A 82 -13.51 5.21 10.89
C VAL A 82 -12.63 6.45 11.08
N HIS A 83 -11.37 6.24 11.44
CA HIS A 83 -10.45 7.29 11.89
C HIS A 83 -9.37 7.62 10.84
N GLY A 84 -9.15 6.73 9.86
CA GLY A 84 -8.16 6.89 8.81
C GLY A 84 -6.80 6.27 9.15
N LEU A 85 -5.75 6.72 8.45
CA LEU A 85 -4.41 6.13 8.48
C LEU A 85 -3.58 6.69 9.65
N GLU A 86 -3.90 6.28 10.88
CA GLU A 86 -3.25 6.76 12.11
C GLU A 86 -2.11 5.86 12.58
N GLU A 87 -1.00 6.43 13.04
CA GLU A 87 0.19 5.66 13.45
C GLU A 87 -0.10 4.52 14.44
N ASP A 88 -1.00 4.71 15.41
CA ASP A 88 -1.42 3.67 16.36
C ASP A 88 -2.04 2.45 15.65
N SER A 89 -2.86 2.68 14.62
CA SER A 89 -3.44 1.61 13.81
C SER A 89 -2.37 0.90 12.97
N ARG A 90 -1.34 1.62 12.49
CA ARG A 90 -0.20 1.01 11.77
C ARG A 90 0.61 0.11 12.69
N ALA A 91 0.90 0.59 13.90
CA ALA A 91 1.63 -0.17 14.91
C ALA A 91 0.85 -1.42 15.34
N ALA A 92 -0.46 -1.29 15.58
CA ALA A 92 -1.33 -2.42 15.91
C ALA A 92 -1.41 -3.44 14.76
N HIS A 93 -1.50 -2.98 13.51
CA HIS A 93 -1.44 -3.85 12.34
C HIS A 93 -0.12 -4.64 12.31
N ASN A 94 1.03 -3.97 12.47
CA ASN A 94 2.33 -4.62 12.41
C ASN A 94 2.54 -5.64 13.53
N ALA A 95 2.02 -5.38 14.73
CA ALA A 95 2.05 -6.34 15.83
C ALA A 95 1.32 -7.66 15.51
N VAL A 96 0.34 -7.62 14.59
CA VAL A 96 -0.40 -8.81 14.12
C VAL A 96 0.27 -9.48 12.92
N THR A 97 0.92 -8.70 12.04
CA THR A 97 1.46 -9.21 10.77
C THR A 97 2.92 -9.64 10.85
N GLU A 98 3.65 -9.21 11.86
CA GLU A 98 5.01 -9.69 12.11
C GLU A 98 5.02 -11.16 12.58
N PRO A 99 5.99 -11.97 12.14
CA PRO A 99 7.14 -11.61 11.29
C PRO A 99 6.87 -11.73 9.78
N ALA A 100 5.63 -12.00 9.35
CA ALA A 100 5.33 -12.27 7.95
C ALA A 100 5.54 -11.03 7.06
N TYR A 101 5.11 -9.85 7.52
CA TYR A 101 5.37 -8.56 6.88
C TYR A 101 5.01 -7.40 7.80
N SER A 102 5.44 -6.18 7.44
CA SER A 102 5.10 -4.94 8.14
C SER A 102 4.70 -3.85 7.15
N LEU A 103 3.80 -2.96 7.58
CA LEU A 103 3.54 -1.66 6.97
C LEU A 103 4.67 -0.70 7.32
N LEU A 104 5.42 -0.30 6.30
CA LEU A 104 6.50 0.69 6.43
C LEU A 104 5.98 2.12 6.35
N TRP A 105 4.93 2.32 5.56
CA TRP A 105 4.32 3.62 5.31
C TRP A 105 2.87 3.47 4.83
N TRP A 106 2.06 4.49 5.09
CA TRP A 106 0.77 4.70 4.45
C TRP A 106 0.41 6.18 4.43
N GLY A 107 -0.42 6.60 3.48
CA GLY A 107 -0.79 8.01 3.36
C GLY A 107 -1.41 8.35 2.02
N ASP A 108 -1.55 9.64 1.73
CA ASP A 108 -2.04 10.11 0.44
C ASP A 108 -0.91 10.37 -0.57
N PHE A 109 -1.22 10.25 -1.86
CA PHE A 109 -0.26 10.46 -2.94
C PHE A 109 0.33 11.87 -2.94
N GLY A 110 -0.44 12.90 -2.58
CA GLY A 110 0.06 14.27 -2.56
C GLY A 110 1.14 14.47 -1.51
N SER A 111 0.92 13.94 -0.31
CA SER A 111 1.90 13.96 0.78
C SER A 111 3.13 13.11 0.48
N PHE A 112 2.94 11.93 -0.11
CA PHE A 112 4.04 11.09 -0.59
C PHE A 112 4.87 11.78 -1.66
N ALA A 113 4.21 12.33 -2.69
CA ALA A 113 4.86 12.96 -3.84
C ALA A 113 5.66 14.20 -3.44
N ALA A 114 5.18 14.95 -2.45
CA ALA A 114 5.90 16.10 -1.88
C ALA A 114 7.01 15.69 -0.90
N GLY A 115 7.16 14.40 -0.57
CA GLY A 115 8.12 13.93 0.42
C GLY A 115 7.87 14.54 1.81
N LYS A 116 6.62 14.58 2.26
CA LYS A 116 6.27 15.25 3.53
C LYS A 116 6.75 14.50 4.77
N ASP A 117 6.89 13.18 4.69
CA ASP A 117 7.38 12.35 5.78
C ASP A 117 8.74 11.71 5.45
N THR A 118 9.43 11.29 6.50
CA THR A 118 10.79 10.73 6.43
C THR A 118 10.87 9.51 5.52
N TRP A 119 9.83 8.66 5.52
CA TRP A 119 9.82 7.45 4.70
C TRP A 119 9.69 7.81 3.22
N ALA A 120 8.75 8.69 2.87
CA ALA A 120 8.55 9.17 1.51
C ALA A 120 9.82 9.86 0.97
N GLN A 121 10.49 10.69 1.78
CA GLN A 121 11.78 11.30 1.41
C GLN A 121 12.85 10.25 1.12
N ALA A 122 13.03 9.29 2.03
CA ALA A 122 14.02 8.24 1.89
C ALA A 122 13.75 7.36 0.66
N PHE A 123 12.48 7.00 0.42
CA PHE A 123 12.07 6.23 -0.74
C PHE A 123 12.35 7.01 -2.04
N LEU A 124 11.88 8.25 -2.15
CA LEU A 124 12.11 9.07 -3.35
C LEU A 124 13.61 9.25 -3.64
N ALA A 125 14.43 9.50 -2.60
CA ALA A 125 15.87 9.63 -2.73
C ALA A 125 16.54 8.32 -3.20
N THR A 126 16.21 7.19 -2.56
CA THR A 126 16.73 5.85 -2.91
C THR A 126 16.44 5.52 -4.36
N GLU A 127 15.24 5.90 -4.81
CA GLU A 127 14.71 5.59 -6.14
C GLU A 127 15.04 6.66 -7.18
N ARG A 128 15.80 7.69 -6.77
CA ARG A 128 16.22 8.83 -7.61
C ARG A 128 15.04 9.54 -8.28
N LEU A 129 13.91 9.64 -7.57
CA LEU A 129 12.71 10.32 -7.98
C LEU A 129 12.68 11.73 -7.39
N ALA A 130 12.43 12.74 -8.22
CA ALA A 130 12.29 14.11 -7.75
C ALA A 130 10.94 14.28 -7.03
N PRO A 131 10.91 14.89 -5.83
CA PRO A 131 9.66 15.26 -5.19
C PRO A 131 8.93 16.33 -6.02
N VAL A 132 7.61 16.31 -5.95
CA VAL A 132 6.74 17.30 -6.61
C VAL A 132 6.75 18.59 -5.80
N GLN A 133 7.09 19.70 -6.46
CA GLN A 133 7.07 21.05 -5.89
C GLN A 133 5.82 21.80 -6.36
N ASP A 134 5.32 22.71 -5.52
CA ASP A 134 4.26 23.68 -5.83
C ASP A 134 3.01 23.10 -6.53
N ALA A 135 2.62 21.87 -6.16
CA ALA A 135 1.48 21.16 -6.74
C ALA A 135 1.51 21.05 -8.29
N SER A 136 2.70 21.01 -8.90
CA SER A 136 2.84 20.88 -10.35
C SER A 136 2.21 19.59 -10.88
N ALA A 137 1.14 19.74 -11.66
CA ALA A 137 0.42 18.62 -12.25
C ALA A 137 1.28 17.78 -13.22
N GLU A 138 2.23 18.43 -13.89
CA GLU A 138 3.17 17.76 -14.79
C GLU A 138 4.19 16.92 -14.01
N GLN A 139 4.76 17.45 -12.93
CA GLN A 139 5.66 16.70 -12.06
C GLN A 139 4.93 15.53 -11.39
N ALA A 140 3.70 15.75 -10.93
CA ALA A 140 2.87 14.69 -10.36
C ALA A 140 2.57 13.57 -11.37
N ARG A 141 2.33 13.92 -12.65
CA ARG A 141 2.18 12.94 -13.74
C ARG A 141 3.47 12.17 -13.96
N ALA A 142 4.60 12.86 -14.10
CA ALA A 142 5.89 12.23 -14.34
C ALA A 142 6.28 11.26 -13.21
N LEU A 143 6.05 11.66 -11.95
CA LEU A 143 6.28 10.80 -10.79
C LEU A 143 5.35 9.56 -10.83
N ALA A 144 4.06 9.75 -11.09
CA ALA A 144 3.11 8.64 -11.18
C ALA A 144 3.48 7.63 -12.28
N GLU A 145 3.96 8.10 -13.43
CA GLU A 145 4.45 7.25 -14.52
C GLU A 145 5.73 6.51 -14.13
N ALA A 146 6.69 7.20 -13.49
CA ALA A 146 7.93 6.59 -13.02
C ALA A 146 7.69 5.50 -11.98
N LEU A 147 6.78 5.70 -11.02
CA LEU A 147 6.39 4.67 -10.04
C LEU A 147 5.82 3.43 -10.72
N ARG A 148 4.97 3.61 -11.75
CA ARG A 148 4.36 2.49 -12.47
C ARG A 148 5.36 1.73 -13.32
N ALA A 149 6.31 2.41 -13.96
CA ALA A 149 7.34 1.81 -14.80
C ALA A 149 8.28 0.88 -14.02
N ARG A 150 8.39 1.05 -12.70
CA ARG A 150 9.23 0.22 -11.83
C ARG A 150 8.64 -1.15 -11.50
N ILE A 151 7.35 -1.33 -11.72
CA ILE A 151 6.69 -2.59 -11.38
C ILE A 151 6.99 -3.58 -12.50
N PRO A 152 7.58 -4.75 -12.19
CA PRO A 152 7.93 -5.71 -13.22
C PRO A 152 6.72 -6.01 -14.11
N MET A 153 6.93 -5.92 -15.43
CA MET A 153 5.98 -6.43 -16.41
C MET A 153 5.90 -7.95 -16.21
N LEU A 154 4.68 -8.51 -16.22
CA LEU A 154 4.53 -9.96 -16.12
C LEU A 154 5.27 -10.58 -17.31
N ALA A 155 6.17 -11.53 -17.03
CA ALA A 155 6.63 -12.50 -18.02
C ALA A 155 5.55 -13.57 -18.20
#